data_AF-A0A4Y2TA77-F1
#
_entry.id   AF-A0A4Y2TA77-F1
#
_cell.length_a   1.000
_cell.length_b   1.000
_cell.length_c   1.000
_cell.angle_alpha   90.00
_cell.angle_beta   90.00
_cell.angle_gamma   90.00
#
_symmetry.space_group_name_H-M   'P 1'
#
loop_
_entity.id
_entity.type
_entity.pdbx_description
1 polymer ?
#
loop_
_entity_poly.entity_id
_entity_poly.type
_entity_poly.pdbx_seq_one_letter_code
_entity_poly.pdbx_strand_id
1 'polypeptide(L)'
;MFEFCQEHLKGIAFTYIKDEEIIQHHNNKLLDEFENSMAITGARSFHCFVPVSESNLKCFITSQATEYETHSTAKAVQITLHTRDSIACVYDGQWWLAEVNDINEINKDVVVTFYHPRWTKDSF
;
A
#
# COMPACT_ATOMS: atom_id res chain seq x y z
N MET A 1 11.37 -37.62 12.17
CA MET A 1 10.69 -37.65 10.85
C MET A 1 11.62 -37.21 9.74
N PHE A 2 12.23 -36.02 9.82
CA PHE A 2 13.14 -35.50 8.79
C PHE A 2 14.34 -36.43 8.49
N GLU A 3 15.10 -36.79 9.52
CA GLU A 3 16.28 -37.67 9.39
C GLU A 3 15.92 -39.01 8.73
N PHE A 4 14.82 -39.63 9.18
CA PHE A 4 14.29 -40.85 8.58
C PHE A 4 14.01 -40.69 7.08
N CYS A 5 13.33 -39.62 6.67
CA CYS A 5 13.03 -39.37 5.26
C CYS A 5 14.29 -39.12 4.43
N GLN A 6 15.24 -38.34 4.96
CA GLN A 6 16.49 -38.03 4.26
C GLN A 6 17.36 -39.28 4.03
N GLU A 7 17.38 -40.20 4.98
CA GLU A 7 18.14 -41.45 4.87
C GLU A 7 17.48 -42.47 3.92
N HIS A 8 16.15 -42.58 3.95
CA HIS A 8 15.44 -43.70 3.34
C HIS A 8 14.74 -43.38 2.01
N LEU A 9 14.46 -42.10 1.72
CA LEU A 9 13.75 -41.69 0.50
C LEU A 9 14.71 -41.00 -0.48
N LYS A 10 15.33 -41.79 -1.36
CA LYS A 10 16.27 -41.29 -2.37
C LYS A 10 15.56 -40.58 -3.52
N GLY A 11 16.21 -39.54 -4.06
CA GLY A 11 15.71 -38.77 -5.22
C GLY A 11 14.74 -37.64 -4.87
N ILE A 12 14.43 -37.46 -3.58
CA ILE A 12 13.63 -36.33 -3.07
C ILE A 12 14.52 -35.48 -2.17
N ALA A 13 14.51 -34.16 -2.38
CA ALA A 13 15.19 -33.23 -1.50
C ALA A 13 14.27 -32.87 -0.33
N PHE A 14 14.76 -33.07 0.90
CA PHE A 14 14.07 -32.66 2.11
C PHE A 14 14.76 -31.43 2.70
N THR A 15 13.97 -30.46 3.14
CA THR A 15 14.45 -29.31 3.92
C THR A 15 13.81 -29.38 5.30
N TYR A 16 14.62 -29.29 6.34
CA TYR A 16 14.13 -29.13 7.70
C TYR A 16 14.05 -27.65 8.01
N ILE A 17 12.87 -27.19 8.39
CA ILE A 17 12.67 -25.83 8.89
C ILE A 17 12.35 -25.97 10.36
N LYS A 18 13.11 -25.27 11.19
CA LYS A 18 12.90 -25.30 12.64
C LYS A 18 11.65 -24.48 13.01
N ASP A 19 10.96 -24.89 14.06
CA ASP A 19 9.83 -24.13 14.58
C ASP A 19 10.23 -22.69 14.92
N GLU A 20 11.44 -22.48 15.47
CA GLU A 20 11.95 -21.15 15.77
C GLU A 20 12.11 -20.28 14.52
N GLU A 21 12.50 -20.86 13.38
CA GLU A 21 12.66 -20.14 12.12
C GLU A 21 11.31 -19.71 11.55
N ILE A 22 10.29 -20.58 11.64
CA ILE A 22 8.91 -20.27 11.23
C ILE A 22 8.34 -19.17 12.11
N ILE A 23 8.45 -19.33 13.44
CA ILE A 23 7.94 -18.37 14.41
C ILE A 23 8.61 -17.01 14.23
N GLN A 24 9.93 -16.98 14.09
CA GLN A 24 10.68 -15.73 13.90
C GLN A 24 10.29 -15.04 12.59
N HIS A 25 10.22 -15.78 11.48
CA HIS A 25 9.84 -15.21 10.19
C HIS A 25 8.41 -14.64 10.23
N HIS A 26 7.49 -15.38 10.83
CA HIS A 26 6.10 -14.94 10.98
C HIS A 26 5.99 -13.69 11.86
N ASN A 27 6.66 -13.67 13.01
CA ASN A 27 6.66 -12.52 13.92
C ASN A 27 7.26 -11.27 13.27
N ASN A 28 8.36 -11.41 12.52
CA ASN A 28 8.95 -10.29 11.79
C ASN A 28 7.98 -9.70 10.77
N LYS A 29 7.27 -10.56 10.02
CA LYS A 29 6.26 -10.13 9.06
C LYS A 29 5.09 -9.42 9.75
N LEU A 30 4.56 -10.00 10.83
CA LEU A 30 3.47 -9.38 11.60
C LEU A 30 3.89 -8.03 12.20
N LEU A 31 5.13 -7.91 12.66
CA LEU A 31 5.67 -6.67 13.21
C LEU A 31 5.77 -5.58 12.13
N ASP A 32 6.28 -5.94 10.94
CA ASP A 32 6.34 -5.02 9.81
C ASP A 32 4.94 -4.56 9.36
N GLU A 33 3.98 -5.47 9.26
CA GLU A 33 2.59 -5.15 8.95
C GLU A 33 1.99 -4.24 10.03
N PHE A 34 2.24 -4.50 11.31
CA PHE A 34 1.76 -3.67 12.41
C PHE A 34 2.34 -2.25 12.36
N GLU A 35 3.65 -2.12 12.09
CA GLU A 35 4.32 -0.82 12.01
C GLU A 35 3.94 -0.04 10.75
N ASN A 36 3.65 -0.70 9.63
CA ASN A 36 3.33 -0.02 8.37
C ASN A 36 1.82 0.16 8.12
N SER A 37 0.97 -0.38 8.98
CA SER A 37 -0.48 -0.25 8.85
C SER A 37 -1.07 0.92 9.65
N MET A 38 -2.24 1.39 9.23
CA MET A 38 -3.09 2.34 9.94
C MET A 38 -4.35 1.67 10.44
N ALA A 39 -4.80 2.09 11.62
CA ALA A 39 -6.11 1.70 12.14
C ALA A 39 -7.21 2.40 11.33
N ILE A 40 -8.30 1.66 11.05
CA ILE A 40 -9.49 2.22 10.42
C ILE A 40 -10.26 3.03 11.47
N THR A 41 -10.45 4.32 11.20
CA THR A 41 -11.26 5.19 12.06
C THR A 41 -12.69 4.66 12.12
N GLY A 42 -13.23 4.50 13.33
CA GLY A 42 -14.58 3.96 13.49
C GLY A 42 -14.72 2.47 13.18
N ALA A 43 -13.63 1.69 13.19
CA ALA A 43 -13.66 0.24 12.93
C ALA A 43 -14.78 -0.52 13.67
N ARG A 44 -15.11 -0.10 14.90
CA ARG A 44 -16.18 -0.69 15.72
C ARG A 44 -17.60 -0.48 15.17
N SER A 45 -17.78 0.47 14.27
CA SER A 45 -19.05 0.74 13.59
C SER A 45 -19.28 -0.17 12.38
N PHE A 46 -18.25 -0.90 11.94
CA PHE A 46 -18.35 -1.86 10.84
C PHE A 46 -18.45 -3.28 11.37
N HIS A 47 -19.26 -4.08 10.69
CA HIS A 47 -19.50 -5.48 11.02
C HIS A 47 -18.77 -6.44 10.08
N CYS A 48 -18.37 -5.99 8.89
CA CYS A 48 -17.67 -6.81 7.92
C CYS A 48 -16.57 -6.03 7.19
N PHE A 49 -15.44 -6.70 6.97
CA PHE A 49 -14.28 -6.19 6.25
C PHE A 49 -13.92 -7.16 5.13
N VAL A 50 -13.80 -6.65 3.91
CA VAL A 50 -13.41 -7.46 2.74
C VAL A 50 -12.17 -6.84 2.10
N PRO A 51 -11.05 -7.58 2.02
CA PRO A 51 -9.85 -7.08 1.36
C PRO A 51 -10.08 -6.91 -0.14
N VAL A 52 -9.66 -5.75 -0.66
CA VAL A 52 -9.70 -5.42 -2.10
C VAL A 52 -8.30 -5.46 -2.70
N SER A 53 -7.32 -4.99 -1.93
CA SER A 53 -5.90 -4.99 -2.27
C SER A 53 -5.09 -5.12 -0.97
N GLU A 54 -3.77 -5.20 -1.10
CA GLU A 54 -2.86 -5.28 0.06
C GLU A 54 -3.08 -4.14 1.07
N SER A 55 -3.41 -2.94 0.57
CA SER A 55 -3.58 -1.73 1.37
C SER A 55 -5.01 -1.24 1.53
N ASN A 56 -6.03 -1.90 0.97
CA ASN A 56 -7.41 -1.38 0.99
C ASN A 56 -8.44 -2.43 1.40
N LEU A 57 -9.39 -2.00 2.22
CA LEU A 57 -10.52 -2.80 2.69
C LEU A 57 -11.85 -2.13 2.34
N LYS A 58 -12.83 -2.93 1.92
CA LYS A 58 -14.26 -2.54 1.99
C LYS A 58 -14.76 -2.78 3.39
N CYS A 59 -15.37 -1.76 3.97
CA CYS A 59 -15.94 -1.78 5.31
C CYS A 59 -17.46 -1.65 5.20
N PHE A 60 -18.19 -2.61 5.77
CA PHE A 60 -19.65 -2.66 5.72
C PHE A 60 -20.23 -2.48 7.12
N ILE A 61 -21.23 -1.60 7.24
CA ILE A 61 -21.89 -1.33 8.53
C ILE A 61 -22.62 -2.58 9.04
N THR A 62 -23.14 -3.43 8.14
CA THR A 62 -23.73 -4.74 8.46
C THR A 62 -23.23 -5.81 7.49
N SER A 63 -23.25 -7.09 7.87
CA SER A 63 -22.79 -8.18 6.99
C SER A 63 -23.60 -8.38 5.70
N GLN A 64 -24.80 -7.82 5.61
CA GLN A 64 -25.67 -7.94 4.43
C GLN A 64 -25.77 -6.64 3.63
N ALA A 65 -25.05 -5.59 4.03
CA ALA A 65 -25.07 -4.33 3.31
C ALA A 65 -24.45 -4.49 1.92
N THR A 66 -25.05 -3.84 0.92
CA THR A 66 -24.50 -3.73 -0.43
C THR A 66 -23.57 -2.53 -0.58
N GLU A 67 -23.80 -1.50 0.23
CA GLU A 67 -22.97 -0.31 0.29
C GLU A 67 -21.79 -0.52 1.24
N TYR A 68 -20.66 0.07 0.88
CA TYR A 68 -19.42 -0.03 1.65
C TYR A 68 -18.62 1.25 1.57
N GLU A 69 -17.80 1.46 2.59
CA GLU A 69 -16.75 2.46 2.59
C GLU A 69 -15.41 1.81 2.25
N THR A 70 -14.57 2.47 1.46
CA THR A 70 -13.21 1.99 1.20
C THR A 70 -12.25 2.70 2.13
N HIS A 71 -11.49 1.94 2.91
CA HIS A 71 -10.49 2.46 3.83
C HIS A 71 -9.10 1.91 3.47
N SER A 72 -8.11 2.79 3.45
CA SER A 72 -6.71 2.40 3.29
C SER A 72 -6.14 1.99 4.64
N THR A 73 -5.58 0.79 4.71
CA THR A 73 -4.83 0.27 5.86
C THR A 73 -3.35 0.53 5.74
N ALA A 74 -2.81 0.94 4.59
CA ALA A 74 -1.41 1.34 4.51
C ALA A 74 -1.23 2.74 5.08
N LYS A 75 -0.15 2.95 5.86
CA LYS A 75 0.34 4.30 6.16
C LYS A 75 0.58 5.02 4.86
N ALA A 76 0.03 6.23 4.75
CA ALA A 76 0.38 7.10 3.63
C ALA A 76 1.90 7.26 3.65
N VAL A 77 2.55 6.89 2.55
CA VAL A 77 3.98 7.16 2.41
C VAL A 77 4.12 8.67 2.52
N GLN A 78 4.82 9.13 3.55
CA GLN A 78 5.13 10.54 3.68
C GLN A 78 6.18 10.85 2.61
N ILE A 79 5.72 11.41 1.50
CA ILE A 79 6.60 11.83 0.43
C ILE A 79 7.16 13.19 0.85
N THR A 80 8.46 13.25 1.10
CA THR A 80 9.16 14.52 1.25
C THR A 80 9.37 15.09 -0.13
N LEU A 81 8.73 16.23 -0.42
CA LEU A 81 8.87 16.95 -1.67
C LEU A 81 9.78 18.15 -1.47
N HIS A 82 10.53 18.49 -2.50
CA HIS A 82 11.32 19.70 -2.60
C HIS A 82 10.89 20.51 -3.82
N THR A 83 11.19 21.80 -3.80
CA THR A 83 11.02 22.62 -4.99
C THR A 83 11.90 22.07 -6.12
N ARG A 84 11.34 22.04 -7.33
CA ARG A 84 11.87 21.45 -8.58
C ARG A 84 11.87 19.92 -8.65
N ASP A 85 11.26 19.22 -7.70
CA ASP A 85 11.04 17.78 -7.86
C ASP A 85 10.04 17.52 -9.01
N SER A 86 10.33 16.49 -9.81
CA SER A 86 9.39 15.99 -10.81
C SER A 86 8.48 14.93 -10.19
N ILE A 87 7.16 15.13 -10.29
CA ILE A 87 6.15 14.24 -9.71
C ILE A 87 5.16 13.75 -10.77
N ALA A 88 4.46 12.66 -10.45
CA ALA A 88 3.24 12.25 -11.14
C ALA A 88 2.04 12.48 -10.21
N CYS A 89 1.01 13.17 -10.68
CA CYS A 89 -0.19 13.45 -9.90
C CYS A 89 -1.46 13.33 -10.76
N VAL A 90 -2.63 13.27 -10.10
CA VAL A 90 -3.92 13.15 -10.76
C VAL A 90 -4.63 14.51 -10.76
N TYR A 91 -5.03 14.98 -11.94
CA TYR A 91 -5.84 16.19 -12.13
C TYR A 91 -6.96 15.89 -13.13
N ASP A 92 -8.20 16.22 -12.76
CA ASP A 92 -9.41 15.92 -13.51
C ASP A 92 -9.53 14.42 -13.92
N GLY A 93 -9.15 13.52 -13.01
CA GLY A 93 -9.18 12.08 -13.22
C GLY A 93 -8.09 11.53 -14.16
N GLN A 94 -7.19 12.37 -14.66
CA GLN A 94 -6.07 11.98 -15.54
C GLN A 94 -4.72 12.12 -14.85
N TRP A 95 -3.75 11.28 -15.21
CA TRP A 95 -2.39 11.34 -14.71
C TRP A 95 -1.56 12.37 -15.47
N TRP A 96 -0.83 13.20 -14.74
CA TRP A 96 0.04 14.24 -15.27
C TRP A 96 1.43 14.16 -14.64
N LEU A 97 2.45 14.46 -15.43
CA LEU A 97 3.78 14.77 -14.89
C LEU A 97 3.86 16.27 -14.62
N ALA A 98 4.45 16.65 -13.49
CA ALA A 98 4.56 18.04 -13.08
C ALA A 98 5.87 18.31 -12.34
N GLU A 99 6.28 19.58 -12.30
CA GLU A 99 7.35 20.08 -11.45
C GLU A 99 6.78 20.80 -10.24
N VAL A 100 7.34 20.57 -9.06
CA VAL A 100 6.95 21.27 -7.82
C VAL A 100 7.54 22.69 -7.82
N ASN A 101 6.68 23.71 -7.84
CA ASN A 101 7.10 25.10 -7.80
C ASN A 101 7.28 25.62 -6.37
N ASP A 102 6.33 25.30 -5.49
CA ASP A 102 6.26 25.80 -4.12
C ASP A 102 5.50 24.83 -3.22
N ILE A 103 5.81 24.84 -1.93
CA ILE A 103 5.25 23.93 -0.92
C ILE A 103 4.76 24.77 0.26
N ASN A 104 3.48 24.65 0.58
CA ASN A 104 2.88 25.29 1.75
C ASN A 104 2.76 24.28 2.89
N GLU A 105 3.75 24.27 3.79
CA GLU A 105 3.80 23.39 4.95
C GLU A 105 2.64 23.58 5.94
N ILE A 106 2.06 24.78 6.01
CA ILE A 106 0.95 25.09 6.93
C ILE A 106 -0.33 24.41 6.45
N ASN A 107 -0.64 24.58 5.15
CA ASN A 107 -1.86 24.04 4.56
C ASN A 107 -1.69 22.60 4.04
N LYS A 108 -0.45 22.10 3.97
CA LYS A 108 -0.07 20.82 3.34
C LYS A 108 -0.44 20.75 1.86
N ASP A 109 -0.30 21.87 1.16
CA ASP A 109 -0.59 22.00 -0.26
C ASP A 109 0.69 22.22 -1.07
N VAL A 110 0.68 21.79 -2.34
CA VAL A 110 1.82 21.92 -3.26
C VAL A 110 1.36 22.59 -4.54
N VAL A 111 2.11 23.61 -4.97
CA VAL A 111 1.90 24.27 -6.27
C VAL A 111 2.80 23.59 -7.29
N VAL A 112 2.22 23.16 -8.43
CA VAL A 112 2.96 22.44 -9.47
C VAL A 112 2.74 23.04 -10.86
N THR A 113 3.73 22.89 -11.75
CA THR A 113 3.59 23.19 -13.18
C THR A 113 3.54 21.87 -13.95
N PHE A 114 2.45 21.61 -14.67
CA PHE A 114 2.35 20.42 -15.52
C PHE A 114 3.35 20.48 -16.68
N TYR A 115 4.04 19.37 -16.92
CA TYR A 115 4.76 19.16 -18.16
C TYR A 115 3.73 18.93 -19.27
N HIS A 116 3.53 19.94 -20.09
CA HIS A 116 2.75 19.75 -21.30
C HIS A 116 3.61 18.96 -22.30
N PRO A 117 3.14 17.81 -22.83
CA PRO A 117 3.77 17.26 -24.03
C PRO A 117 3.79 18.38 -25.06
N ARG A 118 4.89 18.58 -25.78
CA ARG A 118 5.03 19.67 -26.75
C ARG A 118 3.93 19.55 -27.82
N TRP A 119 2.77 20.13 -27.56
CA TRP A 119 1.74 20.35 -28.55
C TRP A 119 2.25 21.50 -29.39
N THR A 120 2.50 21.21 -30.66
CA THR A 120 2.83 22.22 -31.67
C THR A 120 1.83 23.36 -31.57
N LYS A 121 2.34 24.60 -31.59
CA LYS A 121 1.57 25.82 -31.77
C LYS A 121 0.68 25.62 -33.00
N ASP A 122 -0.60 25.28 -32.82
CA ASP A 122 -1.70 25.40 -33.78
C ASP A 122 -2.92 24.62 -33.26
N SER A 123 -3.65 25.18 -32.29
CA SER A 123 -5.11 24.99 -32.19
C SER A 123 -5.70 26.00 -31.21
N PHE A 124 -6.75 26.68 -31.72
CA PHE A 124 -7.49 27.83 -31.22
C PHE A 124 -8.07 27.71 -29.81
#